data_AF-A0A7W3QLU0-F1
#
_entry.id   AF-A0A7W3QLU0-F1
#
_cell.length_a   1.000
_cell.length_b   1.000
_cell.length_c   1.000
_cell.angle_alpha   90.00
_cell.angle_beta   90.00
_cell.angle_gamma   90.00
#
_symmetry.space_group_name_H-M   'P 1'
#
loop_
_entity.id
_entity.type
_entity.pdbx_description
1 polymer ?
#
loop_
_entity_poly.entity_id
_entity_poly.type
_entity_poly.pdbx_seq_one_letter_code
_entity_poly.pdbx_strand_id
1 'polypeptide(L)'
;MNDIVGSHDLLLVTLDTLRYDVAAELAASGGTPVLAGLLPGGRWERRHTPGSFTYAAHAAMLAGFLPTPAAPGPHPRLFAAAFPGSETTAEGTWRFAAADLPTGLADAGYHTVCVGGVGFFNKLTPLGSALPSLFAESHWEPGFGVTDPRSLEHQIDRIEQVVARQPADRRLFLLLNVSALHQPNWFHLDGATRDHGDSRASHAAALRYVDRHLERLFAAVRRPTFVIICSDHGTAYGEDGHVGHRIGHEVVWTVPYGEFVLA
;
A
#
# COMPACT_ATOMS: atom_id res chain seq x y z
N MET A 1 7.89 -0.30 16.96
CA MET A 1 6.97 -1.42 16.63
C MET A 1 6.80 -2.43 17.76
N ASN A 2 7.78 -2.65 18.63
CA ASN A 2 7.62 -3.60 19.75
C ASN A 2 6.44 -3.29 20.67
N ASP A 3 6.09 -2.01 20.87
CA ASP A 3 4.92 -1.61 21.66
C ASP A 3 3.60 -1.63 20.87
N ILE A 4 3.67 -1.75 19.54
CA ILE A 4 2.52 -1.74 18.62
C ILE A 4 2.04 -3.16 18.33
N VAL A 5 2.97 -4.07 18.06
CA VAL A 5 2.61 -5.47 17.76
C VAL A 5 2.07 -6.15 19.02
N GLY A 6 0.91 -6.79 18.91
CA GLY A 6 0.12 -7.37 19.99
C GLY A 6 -0.94 -6.41 20.57
N SER A 7 -0.72 -5.10 20.48
CA SER A 7 -1.60 -4.09 21.10
C SER A 7 -2.49 -3.35 20.10
N HIS A 8 -2.08 -3.25 18.84
CA HIS A 8 -2.83 -2.58 17.77
C HIS A 8 -3.21 -3.56 16.66
N ASP A 9 -4.31 -3.27 15.97
CA ASP A 9 -4.48 -3.77 14.62
C ASP A 9 -3.45 -3.10 13.70
N LEU A 10 -3.09 -3.77 12.61
CA LEU A 10 -2.12 -3.29 11.63
C LEU A 10 -2.79 -3.17 10.27
N LEU A 11 -2.74 -1.98 9.67
CA LEU A 11 -3.23 -1.73 8.31
C LEU A 11 -2.07 -1.32 7.42
N LEU A 12 -1.76 -2.11 6.40
CA LEU A 12 -0.82 -1.75 5.33
C LEU A 12 -1.62 -1.45 4.06
N VAL A 13 -1.61 -0.19 3.63
CA VAL A 13 -2.23 0.24 2.37
C VAL A 13 -1.14 0.49 1.34
N THR A 14 -1.19 -0.23 0.23
CA THR A 14 -0.33 0.03 -0.93
C THR A 14 -1.15 0.70 -2.03
N LEU A 15 -0.75 1.92 -2.39
CA LEU A 15 -1.32 2.69 -3.48
C LEU A 15 -0.56 2.34 -4.76
N ASP A 16 -1.09 1.37 -5.50
CA ASP A 16 -0.39 0.72 -6.61
C ASP A 16 -0.03 1.75 -7.70
N THR A 17 1.25 1.85 -8.07
CA THR A 17 1.81 2.80 -9.05
C THR A 17 1.92 4.29 -8.64
N LEU A 18 1.51 4.67 -7.43
CA LEU A 18 1.49 6.08 -7.01
C LEU A 18 2.89 6.74 -7.01
N ARG A 19 3.05 7.78 -7.82
CA ARG A 19 4.27 8.59 -7.85
C ARG A 19 4.36 9.56 -6.68
N TYR A 20 5.57 9.76 -6.15
CA TYR A 20 5.82 10.73 -5.09
C TYR A 20 5.50 12.18 -5.47
N ASP A 21 5.89 12.61 -6.69
CA ASP A 21 5.71 14.00 -7.12
C ASP A 21 4.23 14.38 -7.18
N VAL A 22 3.38 13.49 -7.70
CA VAL A 22 1.92 13.70 -7.74
C VAL A 22 1.33 13.71 -6.33
N ALA A 23 1.74 12.78 -5.47
CA ALA A 23 1.25 12.70 -4.09
C ALA A 23 1.61 13.96 -3.28
N ALA A 24 2.87 14.42 -3.39
CA ALA A 24 3.36 15.61 -2.71
C ALA A 24 2.68 16.89 -3.22
N GLU A 25 2.49 17.04 -4.53
CA GLU A 25 1.80 18.18 -5.13
C GLU A 25 0.34 18.26 -4.67
N LEU A 26 -0.38 17.13 -4.66
CA LEU A 26 -1.77 17.09 -4.22
C LEU A 26 -1.91 17.36 -2.72
N ALA A 27 -1.01 16.84 -1.88
CA ALA A 27 -1.01 17.19 -0.46
C ALA A 27 -0.77 18.69 -0.25
N ALA A 28 0.22 19.28 -0.94
CA ALA A 28 0.56 20.69 -0.80
C ALA A 28 -0.52 21.64 -1.33
N SER A 29 -1.27 21.23 -2.36
CA SER A 29 -2.36 22.02 -2.95
C SER A 29 -3.73 21.79 -2.29
N GLY A 30 -3.82 20.92 -1.27
CA GLY A 30 -5.07 20.58 -0.60
C GLY A 30 -5.98 19.64 -1.39
N GLY A 31 -5.44 18.97 -2.43
CA GLY A 31 -6.17 18.01 -3.25
C GLY A 31 -6.42 16.65 -2.58
N THR A 32 -5.71 16.35 -1.49
CA THR A 32 -5.89 15.12 -0.69
C THR A 32 -6.10 15.45 0.79
N PRO A 33 -7.22 16.09 1.16
CA PRO A 33 -7.45 16.55 2.53
C PRO A 33 -7.55 15.43 3.56
N VAL A 34 -8.05 14.24 3.21
CA VAL A 34 -8.18 13.13 4.17
C VAL A 34 -6.80 12.63 4.59
N LEU A 35 -5.93 12.36 3.60
CA LEU A 35 -4.53 11.97 3.85
C LEU A 35 -3.76 13.07 4.58
N ALA A 36 -3.87 14.32 4.12
CA ALA A 36 -3.16 15.43 4.75
C ALA A 36 -3.58 15.65 6.21
N GLY A 37 -4.83 15.32 6.58
CA GLY A 37 -5.28 15.39 7.97
C GLY A 37 -4.70 14.30 8.89
N LEU A 38 -4.23 13.18 8.34
CA LEU A 38 -3.74 12.03 9.09
C LEU A 38 -2.21 11.88 9.05
N LEU A 39 -1.57 12.33 7.98
CA LEU A 39 -0.12 12.28 7.84
C LEU A 39 0.56 13.22 8.85
N PRO A 40 1.69 12.80 9.47
CA PRO A 40 2.50 13.70 10.29
C PRO A 40 2.89 14.98 9.55
N GLY A 41 2.47 16.13 10.09
CA GLY A 41 2.69 17.44 9.46
C GLY A 41 1.98 17.63 8.12
N GLY A 42 1.01 16.77 7.78
CA GLY A 42 0.24 16.78 6.55
C GLY A 42 1.07 16.51 5.28
N ARG A 43 2.19 15.79 5.42
CA ARG A 43 3.17 15.59 4.33
C ARG A 43 3.53 14.13 4.15
N TRP A 44 3.75 13.75 2.89
CA TRP A 44 4.37 12.49 2.52
C TRP A 44 5.87 12.52 2.77
N GLU A 45 6.41 11.41 3.30
CA GLU A 45 7.83 11.16 3.25
C GLU A 45 8.26 10.74 1.84
N ARG A 46 9.40 11.27 1.39
CA ARG A 46 10.06 10.86 0.15
C ARG A 46 10.88 9.61 0.40
N ARG A 47 10.50 8.49 -0.20
CA ARG A 47 11.18 7.20 -0.03
C ARG A 47 11.48 6.54 -1.37
N HIS A 48 12.43 5.60 -1.38
CA HIS A 48 12.71 4.73 -2.50
C HIS A 48 12.07 3.36 -2.27
N THR A 49 11.32 2.86 -3.27
CA THR A 49 10.75 1.52 -3.19
C THR A 49 11.84 0.45 -3.29
N PRO A 50 11.69 -0.72 -2.64
CA PRO A 50 12.58 -1.86 -2.83
C PRO A 50 12.48 -2.54 -4.21
N GLY A 51 11.50 -2.20 -5.06
CA GLY A 51 11.34 -2.81 -6.38
C GLY A 51 10.55 -1.96 -7.37
N SER A 52 10.91 -2.03 -8.65
CA SER A 52 10.30 -1.19 -9.70
C SER A 52 8.97 -1.71 -10.27
N PHE A 53 8.35 -2.72 -9.65
CA PHE A 53 7.04 -3.27 -10.02
C PHE A 53 6.42 -4.07 -8.88
N THR A 54 5.10 -4.26 -8.94
CA THR A 54 4.28 -4.79 -7.86
C THR A 54 4.84 -6.03 -7.18
N TYR A 55 5.17 -7.10 -7.92
CA TYR A 55 5.58 -8.36 -7.30
C TYR A 55 6.88 -8.21 -6.51
N ALA A 56 7.92 -7.62 -7.11
CA ALA A 56 9.21 -7.43 -6.45
C ALA A 56 9.08 -6.51 -5.24
N ALA A 57 8.35 -5.41 -5.37
CA ALA A 57 8.11 -4.47 -4.29
C ALA A 57 7.39 -5.15 -3.11
N HIS A 58 6.28 -5.84 -3.38
CA HIS A 58 5.51 -6.49 -2.32
C HIS A 58 6.23 -7.69 -1.70
N ALA A 59 6.98 -8.49 -2.47
CA ALA A 59 7.79 -9.56 -1.90
C ALA A 59 8.81 -9.00 -0.89
N ALA A 60 9.47 -7.89 -1.21
CA ALA A 60 10.39 -7.22 -0.29
C ALA A 60 9.67 -6.59 0.91
N MET A 61 8.55 -5.88 0.70
CA MET A 61 7.76 -5.28 1.78
C MET A 61 7.24 -6.33 2.76
N LEU A 62 6.75 -7.48 2.25
CA LEU A 62 6.30 -8.59 3.07
C LEU A 62 7.45 -9.33 3.75
N ALA A 63 8.71 -9.14 3.34
CA ALA A 63 9.89 -9.58 4.10
C ALA A 63 10.38 -8.51 5.12
N GLY A 64 9.67 -7.39 5.26
CA GLY A 64 10.00 -6.29 6.17
C GLY A 64 10.83 -5.16 5.56
N PHE A 65 11.04 -5.15 4.24
CA PHE A 65 11.73 -4.07 3.53
C PHE A 65 10.70 -3.08 2.95
N LEU A 66 10.14 -2.23 3.80
CA LEU A 66 9.30 -1.11 3.38
C LEU A 66 10.10 -0.09 2.55
N PRO A 67 9.44 0.82 1.82
CA PRO A 67 10.13 1.93 1.16
C PRO A 67 11.08 2.64 2.12
N THR A 68 12.31 2.85 1.67
CA THR A 68 13.43 3.37 2.48
C THR A 68 13.52 4.89 2.32
N PRO A 69 13.74 5.67 3.39
CA PRO A 69 13.95 7.11 3.26
C PRO A 69 14.96 7.47 2.16
N ALA A 70 14.66 8.47 1.35
CA ALA A 70 15.51 8.82 0.20
C ALA A 70 16.83 9.49 0.60
N ALA A 71 16.97 9.92 1.87
CA ALA A 71 18.20 10.50 2.38
C ALA A 71 19.31 9.42 2.52
N PRO A 72 20.59 9.78 2.36
CA PRO A 72 21.69 8.85 2.57
C PRO A 72 21.77 8.33 4.01
N GLY A 73 22.29 7.12 4.18
CA GLY A 73 22.61 6.53 5.49
C GLY A 73 21.76 5.29 5.83
N PRO A 74 22.08 4.61 6.94
CA PRO A 74 21.29 3.48 7.43
C PRO A 74 19.96 3.99 7.99
N HIS A 75 18.87 3.30 7.63
CA HIS A 75 17.52 3.62 8.11
C HIS A 75 16.95 2.41 8.85
N PRO A 76 16.59 2.56 10.14
CA PRO A 76 15.93 1.50 10.89
C PRO A 76 14.64 1.03 10.21
N ARG A 77 14.41 -0.28 10.21
CA ARG A 77 13.17 -0.86 9.67
C ARG A 77 12.11 -1.02 10.76
N LEU A 78 10.84 -0.90 10.41
CA LEU A 78 9.72 -1.20 11.32
C LEU A 78 9.68 -2.69 11.69
N PHE A 79 9.87 -3.53 10.68
CA PHE A 79 9.83 -4.98 10.78
C PHE A 79 11.13 -5.58 10.23
N ALA A 80 11.58 -6.69 10.79
CA ALA A 80 12.70 -7.43 10.23
C ALA A 80 12.54 -8.94 10.42
N ALA A 81 12.47 -9.67 9.32
CA ALA A 81 12.71 -11.11 9.34
C ALA A 81 14.13 -11.37 9.87
N ALA A 82 14.28 -12.39 10.70
CA ALA A 82 15.58 -12.78 11.24
C ALA A 82 16.47 -13.36 10.11
N PHE A 83 17.51 -12.63 9.72
CA PHE A 83 18.57 -13.14 8.85
C PHE A 83 19.94 -12.57 9.27
N PRO A 84 21.05 -13.32 9.10
CA PRO A 84 22.39 -12.83 9.44
C PRO A 84 22.79 -11.61 8.61
N GLY A 85 23.43 -10.62 9.23
CA GLY A 85 23.94 -9.43 8.52
C GLY A 85 22.93 -8.31 8.30
N SER A 86 21.80 -8.30 9.02
CA SER A 86 20.87 -7.15 8.99
C SER A 86 21.48 -5.93 9.71
N GLU A 87 21.98 -4.97 8.92
CA GLU A 87 22.57 -3.72 9.44
C GLU A 87 21.54 -2.66 9.85
N THR A 88 20.26 -2.85 9.49
CA THR A 88 19.18 -1.86 9.68
C THR A 88 18.14 -2.27 10.72
N THR A 89 18.46 -3.25 11.56
CA THR A 89 17.63 -3.66 12.69
C THR A 89 18.02 -2.86 13.93
N ALA A 90 17.09 -2.11 14.50
CA ALA A 90 17.28 -1.28 15.69
C ALA A 90 16.43 -1.78 16.87
N GLU A 91 16.60 -1.17 18.06
CA GLU A 91 15.87 -1.53 19.29
C GLU A 91 14.34 -1.49 19.12
N GLY A 92 13.82 -0.52 18.35
CA GLY A 92 12.38 -0.37 18.07
C GLY A 92 11.82 -1.27 16.95
N THR A 93 12.69 -1.98 16.22
CA THR A 93 12.31 -2.88 15.12
C THR A 93 11.68 -4.15 15.69
N TRP A 94 10.48 -4.49 15.22
CA TRP A 94 9.86 -5.76 15.57
C TRP A 94 10.45 -6.88 14.72
N ARG A 95 11.08 -7.84 15.39
CA ARG A 95 11.78 -8.96 14.75
C ARG A 95 10.89 -10.19 14.77
N PHE A 96 10.88 -10.96 13.68
CA PHE A 96 10.13 -12.19 13.57
C PHE A 96 10.98 -13.30 12.94
N ALA A 97 10.69 -14.55 13.33
CA ALA A 97 11.41 -15.74 12.89
C ALA A 97 10.60 -16.52 11.84
N ALA A 98 10.15 -15.84 10.80
CA ALA A 98 9.41 -16.40 9.67
C ALA A 98 9.93 -15.86 8.33
N ALA A 99 9.56 -16.50 7.22
CA ALA A 99 9.97 -16.09 5.88
C ALA A 99 9.33 -14.75 5.45
N ASP A 100 8.18 -14.42 6.02
CA ASP A 100 7.37 -13.26 5.68
C ASP A 100 6.60 -12.72 6.89
N LEU A 101 6.21 -11.46 6.79
CA LEU A 101 5.52 -10.68 7.80
C LEU A 101 4.12 -11.21 8.11
N PRO A 102 3.28 -11.62 7.13
CA PRO A 102 2.02 -12.30 7.42
C PRO A 102 2.21 -13.51 8.34
N THR A 103 3.15 -14.41 8.02
CA THR A 103 3.43 -15.59 8.85
C THR A 103 3.91 -15.18 10.24
N GLY A 104 4.88 -14.24 10.33
CA GLY A 104 5.36 -13.75 11.62
C GLY A 104 4.27 -13.13 12.49
N LEU A 105 3.36 -12.35 11.90
CA LEU A 105 2.23 -11.76 12.63
C LEU A 105 1.19 -12.81 13.02
N ALA A 106 0.96 -13.81 12.19
CA ALA A 106 0.09 -14.94 12.54
C ALA A 106 0.63 -15.69 13.77
N ASP A 107 1.94 -15.95 13.83
CA ASP A 107 2.61 -16.53 15.00
C ASP A 107 2.49 -15.64 16.25
N ALA A 108 2.40 -14.33 16.07
CA ALA A 108 2.12 -13.35 17.12
C ALA A 108 0.62 -13.22 17.49
N GLY A 109 -0.24 -14.10 16.96
CA GLY A 109 -1.67 -14.17 17.29
C GLY A 109 -2.60 -13.34 16.39
N TYR A 110 -2.06 -12.70 15.34
CA TYR A 110 -2.89 -11.94 14.41
C TYR A 110 -3.72 -12.86 13.51
N HIS A 111 -4.88 -12.37 13.08
CA HIS A 111 -5.51 -12.83 11.84
C HIS A 111 -4.98 -11.96 10.70
N THR A 112 -4.42 -12.57 9.66
CA THR A 112 -3.79 -11.85 8.54
C THR A 112 -4.66 -11.91 7.31
N VAL A 113 -5.01 -10.77 6.74
CA VAL A 113 -5.91 -10.65 5.60
C VAL A 113 -5.27 -9.83 4.48
N CYS A 114 -5.41 -10.31 3.25
CA CYS A 114 -5.04 -9.55 2.05
C CYS A 114 -6.28 -9.25 1.19
N VAL A 115 -6.51 -7.98 0.86
CA VAL A 115 -7.50 -7.55 -0.13
C VAL A 115 -6.74 -7.02 -1.34
N GLY A 116 -6.77 -7.80 -2.42
CA GLY A 116 -6.00 -7.56 -3.64
C GLY A 116 -6.72 -6.72 -4.67
N GLY A 117 -5.97 -5.91 -5.44
CA GLY A 117 -6.53 -5.12 -6.55
C GLY A 117 -5.90 -5.42 -7.90
N VAL A 118 -4.59 -5.67 -7.96
CA VAL A 118 -3.87 -5.82 -9.25
C VAL A 118 -3.52 -7.27 -9.60
N GLY A 119 -2.90 -7.49 -10.77
CA GLY A 119 -2.68 -8.81 -11.35
C GLY A 119 -1.92 -9.81 -10.47
N PHE A 120 -1.02 -9.35 -9.60
CA PHE A 120 -0.27 -10.21 -8.66
C PHE A 120 -1.06 -10.60 -7.41
N PHE A 121 -2.27 -10.06 -7.26
CA PHE A 121 -3.19 -10.34 -6.17
C PHE A 121 -4.55 -10.89 -6.64
N ASN A 122 -4.73 -11.10 -7.96
CA ASN A 122 -6.04 -11.41 -8.51
C ASN A 122 -6.49 -12.87 -8.32
N LYS A 123 -5.61 -13.76 -7.84
CA LYS A 123 -5.90 -15.18 -7.60
C LYS A 123 -6.36 -15.98 -8.84
N LEU A 124 -6.24 -15.42 -10.04
CA LEU A 124 -6.66 -16.06 -11.29
C LEU A 124 -5.61 -17.04 -11.84
N THR A 125 -4.37 -16.92 -11.37
CA THR A 125 -3.24 -17.76 -11.80
C THR A 125 -2.39 -18.14 -10.58
N PRO A 126 -1.51 -19.15 -10.69
CA PRO A 126 -0.55 -19.46 -9.63
C PRO A 126 0.30 -18.23 -9.25
N LEU A 127 0.75 -17.45 -10.23
CA LEU A 127 1.51 -16.22 -9.99
C LEU A 127 0.66 -15.16 -9.29
N GLY A 128 -0.58 -14.95 -9.73
CA GLY A 128 -1.54 -14.04 -9.10
C GLY A 128 -2.04 -14.49 -7.72
N SER A 129 -1.68 -15.71 -7.30
CA SER A 129 -1.98 -16.25 -5.97
C SER A 129 -0.78 -16.26 -5.04
N ALA A 130 0.45 -16.10 -5.57
CA ALA A 130 1.67 -16.28 -4.79
C ALA A 130 1.78 -15.35 -3.57
N LEU A 131 1.50 -14.05 -3.73
CA LEU A 131 1.48 -13.10 -2.60
C LEU A 131 0.22 -13.25 -1.72
N PRO A 132 -1.01 -13.35 -2.28
CA PRO A 132 -2.21 -13.61 -1.47
C PRO A 132 -2.15 -14.87 -0.60
N SER A 133 -1.45 -15.92 -1.05
CA SER A 133 -1.33 -17.19 -0.34
C SER A 133 -0.43 -17.12 0.89
N LEU A 134 0.29 -16.02 1.12
CA LEU A 134 1.04 -15.80 2.36
C LEU A 134 0.11 -15.46 3.54
N PHE A 135 -1.13 -15.03 3.27
CA PHE A 135 -2.08 -14.60 4.28
C PHE A 135 -3.04 -15.73 4.65
N ALA A 136 -3.43 -15.79 5.93
CA ALA A 136 -4.48 -16.69 6.43
C ALA A 136 -5.82 -16.54 5.66
N GLU A 137 -6.15 -15.33 5.20
CA GLU A 137 -7.34 -15.03 4.40
C GLU A 137 -6.96 -14.07 3.26
N SER A 138 -7.44 -14.31 2.04
CA SER A 138 -7.22 -13.36 0.94
C SER A 138 -8.39 -13.28 -0.04
N HIS A 139 -8.73 -12.05 -0.44
CA HIS A 139 -9.89 -11.73 -1.26
C HIS A 139 -9.49 -11.06 -2.57
N TRP A 140 -10.14 -11.49 -3.64
CA TRP A 140 -10.22 -10.78 -4.91
C TRP A 140 -11.55 -11.12 -5.59
N GLU A 141 -12.14 -10.14 -6.24
CA GLU A 141 -13.27 -10.30 -7.16
C GLU A 141 -13.11 -9.30 -8.32
N PRO A 142 -13.77 -9.50 -9.48
CA PRO A 142 -13.58 -8.66 -10.66
C PRO A 142 -13.73 -7.15 -10.39
N GLY A 143 -14.65 -6.77 -9.50
CA GLY A 143 -14.88 -5.38 -9.11
C GLY A 143 -13.71 -4.74 -8.34
N PHE A 144 -12.74 -5.50 -7.84
CA PHE A 144 -11.53 -4.92 -7.20
C PHE A 144 -10.45 -4.57 -8.22
N GLY A 145 -10.62 -4.99 -9.47
CA GLY A 145 -9.61 -4.90 -10.52
C GLY A 145 -9.38 -3.48 -11.05
N VAL A 146 -8.25 -3.29 -11.70
CA VAL A 146 -7.81 -2.03 -12.34
C VAL A 146 -8.76 -1.50 -13.41
N THR A 147 -9.69 -2.32 -13.90
CA THR A 147 -10.66 -1.92 -14.93
C THR A 147 -11.96 -1.40 -14.34
N ASP A 148 -12.16 -1.47 -13.03
CA ASP A 148 -13.35 -0.97 -12.36
C ASP A 148 -13.09 0.43 -11.78
N PRO A 149 -13.79 1.49 -12.29
CA PRO A 149 -13.67 2.84 -11.75
C PRO A 149 -14.08 2.99 -10.28
N ARG A 150 -14.79 1.99 -9.75
CA ARG A 150 -15.28 1.93 -8.37
C ARG A 150 -14.54 0.91 -7.51
N SER A 151 -13.36 0.48 -7.97
CA SER A 151 -12.61 -0.63 -7.35
C SER A 151 -12.35 -0.47 -5.87
N LEU A 152 -11.99 0.73 -5.40
CA LEU A 152 -11.71 0.95 -3.99
C LEU A 152 -12.97 0.84 -3.13
N GLU A 153 -14.14 1.26 -3.62
CA GLU A 153 -15.39 1.12 -2.88
C GLU A 153 -15.71 -0.36 -2.64
N HIS A 154 -15.56 -1.19 -3.67
CA HIS A 154 -15.74 -2.64 -3.57
C HIS A 154 -14.73 -3.29 -2.62
N GLN A 155 -13.47 -2.86 -2.66
CA GLN A 155 -12.46 -3.31 -1.71
C GLN A 155 -12.82 -2.92 -0.27
N ILE A 156 -13.34 -1.71 -0.05
CA ILE A 156 -13.78 -1.26 1.28
C ILE A 156 -15.00 -2.05 1.76
N ASP A 157 -15.98 -2.33 0.89
CA ASP A 157 -17.13 -3.19 1.22
C ASP A 157 -16.66 -4.55 1.76
N ARG A 158 -15.63 -5.13 1.13
CA ARG A 158 -15.03 -6.38 1.58
C ARG A 158 -14.32 -6.23 2.92
N ILE A 159 -13.59 -5.14 3.13
CA ILE A 159 -12.88 -4.87 4.38
C ILE A 159 -13.87 -4.71 5.54
N GLU A 160 -14.97 -3.99 5.34
CA GLU A 160 -16.04 -3.85 6.35
C GLU A 160 -16.58 -5.22 6.78
N GLN A 161 -16.82 -6.11 5.82
CA GLN A 161 -17.25 -7.48 6.11
C GLN A 161 -16.19 -8.29 6.87
N VAL A 162 -14.91 -8.15 6.50
CA VAL A 162 -13.80 -8.83 7.18
C VAL A 162 -13.73 -8.36 8.64
N VAL A 163 -13.72 -7.04 8.86
CA VAL A 163 -13.61 -6.44 10.20
C VAL A 163 -14.81 -6.82 11.07
N ALA A 164 -16.03 -6.77 10.54
CA ALA A 164 -17.24 -7.11 11.28
C ALA A 164 -17.29 -8.57 11.78
N ARG A 165 -16.56 -9.48 11.12
CA ARG A 165 -16.47 -10.90 11.51
C ARG A 165 -15.33 -11.20 12.48
N GLN A 166 -14.42 -10.25 12.73
CA GLN A 166 -13.26 -10.52 13.60
C GLN A 166 -13.67 -10.58 15.08
N PRO A 167 -13.23 -11.61 15.82
CA PRO A 167 -13.32 -11.62 17.27
C PRO A 167 -12.65 -10.39 17.87
N ALA A 168 -13.27 -9.80 18.90
CA ALA A 168 -12.79 -8.56 19.51
C ALA A 168 -11.41 -8.70 20.17
N ASP A 169 -11.06 -9.91 20.61
CA ASP A 169 -9.81 -10.26 21.29
C ASP A 169 -8.67 -10.64 20.33
N ARG A 170 -8.97 -10.87 19.04
CA ARG A 170 -7.96 -11.23 18.04
C ARG A 170 -7.55 -10.01 17.22
N ARG A 171 -6.25 -9.71 17.17
CA ARG A 171 -5.71 -8.60 16.36
C ARG A 171 -5.75 -8.91 14.87
N LEU A 172 -5.94 -7.88 14.06
CA LEU A 172 -6.02 -7.96 12.61
C LEU A 172 -4.78 -7.32 11.98
N PHE A 173 -4.16 -8.03 11.03
CA PHE A 173 -3.23 -7.44 10.08
C PHE A 173 -3.90 -7.47 8.71
N LEU A 174 -4.17 -6.30 8.14
CA LEU A 174 -4.83 -6.16 6.85
C LEU A 174 -3.88 -5.48 5.85
N LEU A 175 -3.56 -6.18 4.76
CA LEU A 175 -3.00 -5.58 3.55
C LEU A 175 -4.15 -5.21 2.60
N LEU A 176 -4.18 -3.95 2.16
CA LEU A 176 -5.01 -3.48 1.06
C LEU A 176 -4.11 -3.02 -0.08
N ASN A 177 -4.18 -3.69 -1.23
CA ASN A 177 -3.54 -3.24 -2.47
C ASN A 177 -4.57 -2.50 -3.33
N VAL A 178 -4.51 -1.17 -3.32
CA VAL A 178 -5.45 -0.28 -4.03
C VAL A 178 -5.11 -0.25 -5.52
N SER A 179 -6.04 -0.68 -6.37
CA SER A 179 -5.84 -0.79 -7.83
C SER A 179 -6.11 0.50 -8.59
N ALA A 180 -6.85 1.45 -8.02
CA ALA A 180 -7.43 2.59 -8.75
C ALA A 180 -6.43 3.50 -9.47
N LEU A 181 -5.17 3.57 -9.01
CA LEU A 181 -4.14 4.38 -9.67
C LEU A 181 -3.42 3.65 -10.80
N HIS A 182 -3.40 2.31 -10.78
CA HIS A 182 -2.77 1.51 -11.81
C HIS A 182 -3.57 1.66 -13.12
N GLN A 183 -2.86 1.59 -14.25
CA GLN A 183 -3.47 1.65 -15.57
C GLN A 183 -4.50 0.52 -15.82
N PRO A 184 -5.62 0.81 -16.50
CA PRO A 184 -6.06 2.12 -16.96
C PRO A 184 -6.58 3.00 -15.81
N ASN A 185 -6.23 4.30 -15.82
CA ASN A 185 -6.72 5.30 -14.86
C ASN A 185 -7.33 6.56 -15.53
N TRP A 186 -7.30 6.64 -16.87
CA TRP A 186 -7.87 7.72 -17.67
C TRP A 186 -9.33 8.04 -17.30
N PHE A 187 -10.12 7.03 -16.92
CA PHE A 187 -11.54 7.20 -16.60
C PHE A 187 -11.80 7.97 -15.30
N HIS A 188 -10.76 8.26 -14.49
CA HIS A 188 -10.89 9.15 -13.34
C HIS A 188 -10.86 10.63 -13.73
N LEU A 189 -10.49 10.95 -14.97
CA LEU A 189 -10.52 12.31 -15.50
C LEU A 189 -11.88 12.59 -16.16
N ASP A 190 -12.53 13.66 -15.75
CA ASP A 190 -13.86 14.03 -16.26
C ASP A 190 -13.85 14.19 -17.79
N GLY A 191 -14.76 13.48 -18.45
CA GLY A 191 -14.91 13.51 -19.91
C GLY A 191 -13.84 12.75 -20.69
N ALA A 192 -12.86 12.13 -20.02
CA ALA A 192 -11.85 11.33 -20.70
C ALA A 192 -12.44 10.01 -21.24
N THR A 193 -11.83 9.55 -22.32
CA THR A 193 -12.12 8.27 -22.97
C THR A 193 -10.84 7.45 -23.09
N ARG A 194 -10.97 6.18 -23.44
CA ARG A 194 -9.83 5.29 -23.67
C ARG A 194 -8.80 5.86 -24.66
N ASP A 195 -9.24 6.62 -25.67
CA ASP A 195 -8.36 7.20 -26.69
C ASP A 195 -7.44 8.30 -26.14
N HIS A 196 -7.82 8.95 -25.03
CA HIS A 196 -6.96 9.93 -24.36
C HIS A 196 -5.77 9.25 -23.65
N GLY A 197 -5.93 7.99 -23.25
CA GLY A 197 -4.91 7.24 -22.52
C GLY A 197 -4.65 7.78 -21.11
N ASP A 198 -3.79 7.07 -20.38
CA ASP A 198 -3.40 7.47 -19.03
C ASP A 198 -2.34 8.57 -19.09
N SER A 199 -2.40 9.48 -18.11
CA SER A 199 -1.50 10.60 -17.99
C SER A 199 -1.24 10.92 -16.52
N ARG A 200 -0.27 11.81 -16.27
CA ARG A 200 -0.08 12.38 -14.93
C ARG A 200 -1.35 13.06 -14.39
N ALA A 201 -2.18 13.64 -15.26
CA ALA A 201 -3.43 14.29 -14.87
C ALA A 201 -4.51 13.30 -14.43
N SER A 202 -4.69 12.20 -15.16
CA SER A 202 -5.61 11.13 -14.74
C SER A 202 -5.11 10.39 -13.51
N HIS A 203 -3.79 10.23 -13.36
CA HIS A 203 -3.16 9.71 -12.13
C HIS A 203 -3.46 10.58 -10.90
N ALA A 204 -3.37 11.90 -11.03
CA ALA A 204 -3.75 12.84 -9.98
C ALA A 204 -5.26 12.78 -9.67
N ALA A 205 -6.10 12.63 -10.69
CA ALA A 205 -7.54 12.47 -10.50
C ALA A 205 -7.89 11.16 -9.77
N ALA A 206 -7.19 10.06 -10.09
CA ALA A 206 -7.30 8.79 -9.39
C ALA A 206 -6.90 8.90 -7.91
N LEU A 207 -5.81 9.62 -7.60
CA LEU A 207 -5.44 9.85 -6.19
C LEU A 207 -6.51 10.65 -5.42
N ARG A 208 -7.14 11.66 -6.06
CA ARG A 208 -8.27 12.38 -5.46
C ARG A 208 -9.48 11.48 -5.24
N TYR A 209 -9.75 10.55 -6.15
CA TYR A 209 -10.78 9.53 -5.96
C TYR A 209 -10.44 8.67 -4.73
N VAL A 210 -9.22 8.15 -4.64
CA VAL A 210 -8.78 7.35 -3.51
C VAL A 210 -8.91 8.10 -2.19
N ASP A 211 -8.41 9.33 -2.11
CA ASP A 211 -8.43 10.14 -0.88
C ASP A 211 -9.84 10.30 -0.30
N ARG A 212 -10.84 10.58 -1.13
CA ARG A 212 -12.24 10.71 -0.69
C ARG A 212 -12.81 9.42 -0.10
N HIS A 213 -12.32 8.26 -0.52
CA HIS A 213 -12.79 6.97 -0.03
C HIS A 213 -11.99 6.46 1.17
N LEU A 214 -10.80 7.02 1.44
CA LEU A 214 -10.00 6.66 2.61
C LEU A 214 -10.69 6.99 3.94
N GLU A 215 -11.55 8.02 3.98
CA GLU A 215 -12.35 8.32 5.17
C GLU A 215 -13.22 7.13 5.58
N ARG A 216 -13.88 6.50 4.60
CA ARG A 216 -14.69 5.29 4.83
C ARG A 216 -13.83 4.11 5.28
N LEU A 217 -12.66 3.91 4.65
CA LEU A 217 -11.71 2.87 5.06
C LEU A 217 -11.29 3.03 6.53
N PHE A 218 -10.89 4.24 6.93
CA PHE A 218 -10.42 4.51 8.29
C PHE A 218 -11.55 4.51 9.33
N ALA A 219 -12.79 4.76 8.91
CA ALA A 219 -13.97 4.55 9.75
C ALA A 219 -14.26 3.04 9.97
N ALA A 220 -13.97 2.19 8.99
CA ALA A 220 -14.25 0.76 9.03
C ALA A 220 -13.27 -0.04 9.91
N VAL A 221 -12.02 0.41 10.07
CA VAL A 221 -11.01 -0.32 10.88
C VAL A 221 -11.19 -0.09 12.38
N ARG A 222 -10.82 -1.09 13.19
CA ARG A 222 -10.94 -1.03 14.66
C ARG A 222 -9.90 -0.07 15.24
N ARG A 223 -10.05 0.27 16.52
CA ARG A 223 -9.10 1.12 17.25
C ARG A 223 -8.57 0.38 18.50
N PRO A 224 -7.28 0.53 18.86
CA PRO A 224 -6.29 1.31 18.12
C PRO A 224 -5.75 0.53 16.89
N THR A 225 -5.49 1.24 15.79
CA THR A 225 -4.86 0.68 14.57
C THR A 225 -3.61 1.49 14.20
N PHE A 226 -2.50 0.80 13.95
CA PHE A 226 -1.33 1.40 13.32
C PHE A 226 -1.42 1.24 11.80
N VAL A 227 -1.40 2.37 11.09
CA VAL A 227 -1.54 2.45 9.65
C VAL A 227 -0.18 2.75 9.03
N ILE A 228 0.19 1.97 8.02
CA ILE A 228 1.24 2.28 7.06
C ILE A 228 0.54 2.47 5.71
N ILE A 229 0.78 3.60 5.07
CA ILE A 229 0.29 3.86 3.71
C ILE A 229 1.45 4.31 2.84
N CYS A 230 1.66 3.63 1.73
CA CYS A 230 2.77 3.91 0.83
C CYS A 230 2.44 3.48 -0.59
N SER A 231 3.32 3.81 -1.53
CA SER A 231 3.27 3.17 -2.84
C SER A 231 4.28 2.03 -2.94
N ASP A 232 3.93 1.01 -3.71
CA ASP A 232 4.81 -0.10 -4.03
C ASP A 232 5.82 0.27 -5.11
N HIS A 233 5.46 1.10 -6.08
CA HIS A 233 6.34 1.74 -7.06
C HIS A 233 5.59 2.88 -7.74
N GLY A 234 6.29 3.74 -8.48
CA GLY A 234 5.65 4.73 -9.35
C GLY A 234 5.45 4.25 -10.79
N THR A 235 5.12 5.17 -11.71
CA THR A 235 4.93 4.87 -13.14
C THR A 235 5.30 6.07 -14.01
N ALA A 236 5.82 5.81 -15.21
CA ALA A 236 6.16 6.83 -16.21
C ALA A 236 5.01 7.05 -17.21
N TYR A 237 4.81 8.30 -17.60
CA TYR A 237 3.82 8.76 -18.58
C TYR A 237 4.48 9.40 -19.82
N GLY A 238 5.75 9.10 -20.08
CA GLY A 238 6.54 9.65 -21.19
C GLY A 238 7.86 10.28 -20.75
N GLU A 239 8.16 10.32 -19.44
CA GLU A 239 9.42 10.86 -18.92
C GLU A 239 10.63 10.15 -19.56
N ASP A 240 11.52 10.94 -20.15
CA ASP A 240 12.70 10.46 -20.88
C ASP A 240 12.38 9.37 -21.94
N GLY A 241 11.18 9.43 -22.53
CA GLY A 241 10.72 8.45 -23.52
C GLY A 241 10.21 7.13 -22.91
N HIS A 242 10.08 7.04 -21.59
CA HIS A 242 9.60 5.83 -20.90
C HIS A 242 8.12 5.92 -20.56
N VAL A 243 7.42 4.78 -20.67
CA VAL A 243 6.02 4.63 -20.26
C VAL A 243 5.88 3.37 -19.40
N GLY A 244 5.13 3.47 -18.31
CA GLY A 244 4.92 2.39 -17.35
C GLY A 244 6.05 2.26 -16.32
N HIS A 245 6.28 1.03 -15.88
CA HIS A 245 7.20 0.70 -14.79
C HIS A 245 8.08 -0.51 -15.16
N ARG A 246 8.85 -1.07 -14.21
CA ARG A 246 9.99 -2.00 -14.43
C ARG A 246 11.22 -1.36 -15.06
N ILE A 247 11.49 -0.12 -14.71
CA ILE A 247 12.62 0.67 -15.23
C ILE A 247 13.34 1.37 -14.09
N GLY A 248 14.61 1.72 -14.31
CA GLY A 248 15.48 2.46 -13.38
C GLY A 248 15.19 3.96 -13.32
N HIS A 249 13.95 4.41 -13.54
CA HIS A 249 13.60 5.83 -13.64
C HIS A 249 13.09 6.38 -12.30
N GLU A 250 13.42 7.64 -11.99
CA GLU A 250 13.15 8.22 -10.68
C GLU A 250 11.65 8.29 -10.34
N VAL A 251 10.80 8.55 -11.34
CA VAL A 251 9.34 8.53 -11.16
C VAL A 251 8.77 7.15 -10.84
N VAL A 252 9.56 6.07 -11.00
CA VAL A 252 9.19 4.70 -10.62
C VAL A 252 9.78 4.32 -9.26
N TRP A 253 11.01 4.74 -8.97
CA TRP A 253 11.68 4.37 -7.73
C TRP A 253 11.33 5.27 -6.55
N THR A 254 10.97 6.53 -6.78
CA THR A 254 10.58 7.47 -5.72
C THR A 254 9.09 7.39 -5.44
N VAL A 255 8.75 6.97 -4.22
CA VAL A 255 7.39 6.70 -3.76
C VAL A 255 7.04 7.49 -2.49
N PRO A 256 5.75 7.84 -2.30
CA PRO A 256 5.28 8.39 -1.04
C PRO A 256 5.17 7.32 0.04
N TYR A 257 5.43 7.73 1.27
CA TYR A 257 5.26 6.91 2.47
C TYR A 257 4.69 7.75 3.63
N GLY A 258 3.84 7.15 4.44
CA GLY A 258 3.38 7.70 5.70
C GLY A 258 2.95 6.60 6.67
N GLU A 259 3.06 6.89 7.97
CA GLU A 259 2.60 6.02 9.04
C GLU A 259 2.00 6.83 10.19
N PHE A 260 0.95 6.31 10.83
CA PHE A 260 0.25 6.97 11.94
C PHE A 260 -0.61 5.98 12.74
N VAL A 261 -1.03 6.38 13.94
CA VAL A 261 -1.98 5.62 14.76
C VAL A 261 -3.36 6.25 14.63
N LEU A 262 -4.35 5.43 14.30
CA LEU A 262 -5.76 5.72 14.54
C LEU A 262 -6.10 5.32 15.97
N ALA A 263 -6.16 6.32 16.86
CA ALA A 263 -6.52 6.16 18.26
C ALA A 263 -8.03 5.97 18.45
#